data_AF-A0A1H3XE47-F1
#
_entry.id   AF-A0A1H3XE47-F1
#
_cell.length_a   1.000
_cell.length_b   1.000
_cell.length_c   1.000
_cell.angle_alpha   90.00
_cell.angle_beta   90.00
_cell.angle_gamma   90.00
#
_symmetry.space_group_name_H-M   'P 1'
#
loop_
_entity.id
_entity.type
_entity.pdbx_description
1 polymer ?
#
loop_
_entity_poly.entity_id
_entity_poly.type
_entity_poly.pdbx_seq_one_letter_code
_entity_poly.pdbx_strand_id
1 'polypeptide(L)' 'MMSTFLLTFAVLLLVVVAMAVGYLVQRKTISGSCGGLGAIGVEKACDCDNPCEKRQARMKKEQFWQENKII' A
#
# COMPACT_ATOMS: atom_id res chain seq x y z
N MET A 1 9.88 34.65 20.36
CA MET A 1 9.35 34.36 19.00
C MET A 1 10.16 33.32 18.24
N MET A 2 11.50 33.43 18.17
CA MET A 2 12.33 32.46 17.44
C MET A 2 12.52 31.11 18.18
N SER A 3 12.69 31.12 19.50
CA SER A 3 12.91 29.88 20.27
C SER A 3 11.69 28.95 20.24
N THR A 4 10.48 29.50 20.28
CA THR A 4 9.24 28.72 20.15
C THR A 4 9.12 28.09 18.77
N PHE A 5 9.52 28.80 17.72
CA PHE A 5 9.52 28.30 16.35
C PHE A 5 10.53 27.15 16.13
N LEU A 6 11.75 27.29 16.68
CA LEU A 6 12.77 26.25 16.62
C LEU A 6 12.37 25.00 17.42
N LEU A 7 11.76 25.18 18.60
CA LEU A 7 11.26 24.08 19.41
C LEU A 7 10.14 23.30 18.72
N THR A 8 9.14 24.00 18.17
CA THR A 8 8.03 23.33 17.47
C THR A 8 8.51 22.61 16.21
N PHE A 9 9.45 23.21 15.46
CA PHE A 9 10.06 22.58 14.30
C PHE A 9 10.83 21.29 14.66
N ALA A 10 11.63 21.32 15.73
CA ALA A 10 12.36 20.15 16.21
C ALA A 10 11.42 19.02 16.67
N VAL A 11 10.33 19.35 17.38
CA VAL A 11 9.33 18.36 17.82
C VAL A 11 8.63 17.72 16.60
N LEU A 12 8.27 18.51 15.59
CA LEU A 12 7.64 17.99 14.38
C LEU A 12 8.56 17.01 13.65
N LEU A 13 9.85 17.36 13.50
CA LEU A 13 10.84 16.46 12.90
C LEU A 13 10.98 15.15 13.68
N LEU A 14 11.01 15.22 15.01
CA LEU A 14 11.05 14.01 15.85
C LEU A 14 9.85 13.09 15.60
N VAL A 15 8.65 13.65 15.49
CA VAL A 15 7.43 12.87 15.20
C VAL A 15 7.51 12.22 13.82
N VAL A 16 7.97 12.94 12.79
CA VAL A 16 8.11 12.39 11.43
C VAL A 16 9.12 11.24 11.40
N VAL A 17 10.26 11.40 12.07
CA VAL A 17 11.28 10.34 12.18
C VAL A 17 10.72 9.14 12.92
N ALA A 18 9.99 9.33 14.02
CA ALA A 18 9.34 8.25 14.75
C ALA A 18 8.33 7.48 13.88
N MET A 19 7.53 8.19 13.07
CA MET A 19 6.59 7.56 12.13
C MET A 19 7.31 6.78 11.03
N ALA A 20 8.40 7.32 10.47
CA ALA A 20 9.20 6.64 9.47
C ALA A 20 9.86 5.36 10.01
N VAL A 21 10.42 5.43 11.22
CA VAL A 21 10.97 4.25 11.91
C VAL A 21 9.86 3.24 12.20
N GLY A 22 8.69 3.69 12.67
CA GLY A 22 7.51 2.86 12.87
C GLY A 22 7.10 2.12 11.59
N TYR A 23 7.07 2.80 10.45
CA TYR A 23 6.76 2.21 9.15
C TYR A 23 7.79 1.14 8.72
N LEU A 24 9.08 1.41 8.93
CA LEU A 24 10.17 0.47 8.65
C LEU A 24 10.12 -0.78 9.54
N VAL A 25 9.77 -0.62 10.82
CA VAL A 25 9.64 -1.74 11.77
C VAL A 25 8.39 -2.56 11.44
N GLN A 26 7.28 -1.91 11.09
CA GLN A 26 6.04 -2.63 10.83
C GLN A 26 6.13 -3.49 9.58
N ARG A 27 7.02 -3.17 8.62
CA ARG A 27 7.26 -3.87 7.32
C ARG A 27 5.98 -4.36 6.62
N LYS A 28 4.83 -3.81 6.98
CA LYS A 28 3.58 -4.08 6.29
C LYS A 28 3.72 -3.30 5.01
N THR A 29 3.83 -4.06 3.92
CA THR A 29 3.60 -3.53 2.58
C THR A 29 2.33 -2.70 2.68
N ILE A 30 2.34 -1.45 2.19
CA ILE A 30 1.12 -0.63 2.16
C ILE A 30 0.03 -1.55 1.65
N SER A 31 -0.90 -1.84 2.53
CA SER A 31 -1.94 -2.79 2.30
C SER A 31 -2.73 -2.26 1.13
N GLY A 32 -2.39 -2.74 -0.07
CA GLY A 32 -3.21 -2.54 -1.25
C GLY A 32 -4.58 -3.18 -1.01
N SER A 33 -5.44 -3.21 -2.02
CA SER A 33 -6.84 -3.66 -1.92
C SER A 33 -7.15 -4.94 -1.10
N CYS A 34 -6.16 -5.77 -0.75
CA CYS A 34 -6.29 -7.00 0.05
C CYS A 34 -5.32 -7.09 1.25
N GLY A 35 -4.61 -6.03 1.62
CA GLY A 35 -3.46 -6.11 2.53
C GLY A 35 -3.75 -6.23 4.03
N GLY A 36 -4.97 -6.63 4.41
CA GLY A 36 -5.33 -7.01 5.78
C GLY A 36 -5.71 -8.48 5.94
N LEU A 37 -5.87 -9.21 4.83
CA LEU A 37 -6.47 -10.54 4.80
C LEU A 37 -5.48 -11.68 5.12
N GLY A 38 -4.17 -11.41 5.06
CA GLY A 38 -3.11 -12.36 5.41
C GLY A 38 -3.04 -12.70 6.91
N ALA A 39 -3.54 -11.82 7.79
CA ALA A 39 -3.60 -12.10 9.24
C ALA A 39 -4.74 -13.06 9.61
N ILE A 40 -5.66 -13.33 8.67
CA ILE A 40 -6.88 -14.13 8.88
C ILE A 40 -6.83 -15.44 8.09
N GLY A 41 -5.69 -15.80 7.48
CA GLY A 41 -5.55 -16.99 6.63
C GLY A 41 -6.32 -16.90 5.30
N VAL A 42 -6.72 -15.69 4.91
CA VAL A 42 -7.56 -15.40 3.75
C VAL A 42 -6.69 -15.08 2.52
N GLU A 43 -5.65 -15.89 2.30
CA GLU A 43 -5.02 -15.98 0.97
C GLU A 43 -5.98 -16.69 -0.02
N LYS A 44 -6.98 -17.42 0.51
CA LYS A 44 -8.04 -18.12 -0.22
C LYS A 44 -9.38 -17.39 -0.37
N ALA A 45 -9.60 -16.18 0.16
CA ALA A 45 -10.81 -15.39 -0.21
C ALA A 45 -10.52 -14.20 -1.12
N CYS A 46 -9.34 -14.19 -1.76
CA CYS A 46 -9.25 -13.62 -3.10
C CYS A 46 -9.74 -14.58 -4.19
N ASP A 47 -10.34 -15.73 -3.83
CA ASP A 47 -11.37 -16.43 -4.62
C ASP A 47 -12.74 -15.75 -4.39
N CYS A 48 -12.81 -14.42 -4.48
CA CYS A 48 -14.11 -13.79 -4.67
C CYS A 48 -14.52 -14.01 -6.12
N ASP A 49 -15.71 -14.58 -6.35
CA ASP A 49 -16.39 -14.65 -7.66
C ASP A 49 -16.32 -13.31 -8.43
N ASN A 50 -16.20 -12.18 -7.72
CA ASN A 50 -15.83 -10.89 -8.27
C ASN A 50 -14.47 -10.40 -7.75
N PRO A 51 -13.37 -10.60 -8.50
CA PRO A 51 -12.07 -10.03 -8.14
C PRO A 51 -12.15 -8.50 -8.10
N CYS A 52 -11.46 -7.85 -7.17
CA CYS A 52 -11.46 -6.38 -7.03
C CYS A 52 -11.23 -5.68 -8.38
N GLU A 53 -11.95 -4.59 -8.64
CA GLU A 53 -11.93 -3.88 -9.93
C GLU A 53 -10.52 -3.53 -10.43
N LYS A 54 -9.60 -3.18 -9.52
CA LYS A 54 -8.20 -2.89 -9.85
C LYS A 54 -7.46 -4.13 -10.39
N ARG A 55 -7.77 -5.34 -9.91
CA ARG A 55 -7.21 -6.60 -10.43
C ARG A 55 -7.85 -6.96 -11.77
N GLN A 56 -9.16 -6.78 -11.92
CA GLN A 56 -9.83 -6.98 -13.21
C GLN A 56 -9.27 -6.06 -14.30
N ALA A 57 -9.02 -4.80 -13.99
CA ALA A 57 -8.41 -3.85 -14.93
C ALA A 57 -6.99 -4.26 -15.36
N ARG A 58 -6.20 -4.86 -14.45
CA ARG A 58 -4.88 -5.41 -14.77
C ARG A 58 -4.99 -6.63 -15.68
N MET A 59 -5.86 -7.58 -15.35
CA MET A 59 -6.08 -8.78 -16.17
C MET A 59 -6.63 -8.45 -17.55
N LYS A 60 -7.61 -7.54 -17.66
CA LYS A 60 -8.14 -7.05 -18.95
C LYS A 60 -7.06 -6.36 -19.78
N LYS A 61 -6.21 -5.55 -19.14
CA LYS A 61 -5.07 -4.93 -19.82
C LYS A 61 -4.13 -6.02 -20.34
N GLU A 62 -3.72 -6.96 -19.50
CA GLU A 62 -2.84 -8.08 -19.88
C GLU A 62 -3.44 -8.94 -21.02
N GLN A 63 -4.73 -9.27 -20.96
CA GLN A 63 -5.45 -9.98 -22.02
C GLN A 63 -5.46 -9.18 -23.33
N PHE A 64 -5.72 -7.88 -23.27
CA PHE A 64 -5.67 -7.00 -24.44
C PHE A 64 -4.27 -6.97 -25.09
N TRP A 65 -3.19 -6.94 -24.29
CA TRP A 65 -1.81 -7.02 -24.81
C TRP A 65 -1.48 -8.37 -25.43
N GLN A 66 -2.01 -9.48 -24.88
CA GLN A 66 -1.79 -10.82 -25.43
C GLN A 66 -2.59 -11.06 -26.72
N GLU A 67 -3.85 -10.60 -26.76
CA GLU A 67 -4.70 -10.71 -27.93
C GLU A 67 -4.21 -9.83 -29.09
N ASN A 68 -3.71 -8.62 -28.79
CA ASN A 68 -3.12 -7.72 -29.79
C ASN A 68 -1.61 -7.91 -29.96
N LYS A 69 -1.07 -9.05 -29.50
CA LYS A 69 0.32 -9.41 -29.80
C LYS A 69 0.39 -9.89 -31.24
N ILE A 70 0.56 -8.95 -32.16
CA ILE A 70 0.84 -9.22 -33.57
C ILE A 70 2.18 -9.99 -33.61
N ILE A 71 2.14 -11.25 -34.05
CA ILE A 71 3.32 -12.06 -34.39
C ILE A 71 3.88 -11.55 -35.72
#